data_AF-A0A8T4INI3-F1
#
_entry.id   AF-A0A8T4INI3-F1
#
_cell.length_a   1.000
_cell.length_b   1.000
_cell.length_c   1.000
_cell.angle_alpha   90.00
_cell.angle_beta   90.00
_cell.angle_gamma   90.00
#
_symmetry.space_group_name_H-M   'P 1'
#
loop_
_entity.id
_entity.type
_entity.pdbx_description
1 polymer ?
#
loop_
_entity_poly.entity_id
_entity_poly.type
_entity_poly.pdbx_seq_one_letter_code
_entity_poly.pdbx_strand_id
1 'polypeptide(L)'
;MDTYLNNLLSETSVRYGKPGGIAYHHISDAYIALFTHFIPCGVWEAVYIIEGLLKNTSELTPTTVHADTQGQSFPVFAFARLLGFDLMPRIRNWKDLTFYRPTKQAEYVHIDALFGESGRNVIDFDLTESQFRHLMRVAVSVREGAISSTLLLRRLRSGSRKNATYTAFREVGRVIRTVQLLRYLSDAPLRRRVTAATNKVEAFNGFSQWIGFGNGGVITDNDPVEQEKTAKFNALLTNAVIFHNALDIAEIVRQLQEEGWEIDPEDLAHISPYLTEHIRRFGEYSTHELGIQPEAYDPHLDVDFTQLRDQDQPTEGFSTAA
;
A
#
# COMPACT_ATOMS: atom_id res chain seq x y z
N MET A 1 15.60 -1.46 -7.41
CA MET A 1 16.38 -2.02 -8.53
C MET A 1 17.56 -1.09 -8.79
N ASP A 2 18.75 -1.64 -9.01
CA ASP A 2 19.91 -0.85 -9.40
C ASP A 2 19.83 -0.55 -10.91
N THR A 3 20.05 0.69 -11.34
CA THR A 3 20.11 1.11 -12.75
C THR A 3 21.51 1.65 -13.10
N TYR A 4 21.82 1.77 -14.40
CA TYR A 4 23.15 2.12 -14.87
C TYR A 4 23.54 3.60 -14.58
N LEU A 5 24.84 3.84 -14.39
CA LEU A 5 25.41 5.08 -13.84
C LEU A 5 25.41 6.33 -14.75
N ASN A 6 25.03 6.22 -16.02
CA ASN A 6 25.06 7.33 -16.98
C ASN A 6 23.67 7.65 -17.55
N ASN A 7 22.86 8.41 -16.81
CA ASN A 7 21.55 8.89 -17.29
C ASN A 7 21.21 10.30 -16.75
N LEU A 8 20.65 11.17 -17.59
CA LEU A 8 20.07 12.49 -17.26
C LEU A 8 18.88 12.40 -16.27
N LEU A 9 18.31 11.21 -16.08
CA LEU A 9 17.23 10.87 -15.15
C LEU A 9 17.71 10.02 -13.96
N SER A 10 19.02 9.75 -13.85
CA SER A 10 19.56 9.01 -12.70
C SER A 10 19.57 9.91 -11.45
N GLU A 11 18.51 9.83 -10.66
CA GLU A 11 18.54 10.34 -9.29
C GLU A 11 19.09 9.27 -8.36
N THR A 12 20.18 9.58 -7.67
CA THR A 12 20.77 8.72 -6.65
C THR A 12 19.79 8.59 -5.50
N SER A 13 19.38 7.36 -5.18
CA SER A 13 18.60 7.14 -3.96
C SER A 13 19.45 7.47 -2.75
N VAL A 14 19.05 8.48 -1.96
CA VAL A 14 19.67 8.77 -0.65
C VAL A 14 19.59 7.55 0.29
N ARG A 15 18.65 6.62 0.05
CA ARG A 15 18.45 5.39 0.83
C ARG A 15 19.35 4.22 0.39
N TYR A 16 19.74 4.16 -0.89
CA TYR A 16 20.45 3.00 -1.48
C TYR A 16 21.81 3.33 -2.12
N GLY A 17 22.20 4.60 -2.23
CA GLY A 17 23.54 5.02 -2.65
C GLY A 17 23.91 4.75 -4.11
N LYS A 18 22.98 4.25 -4.93
CA LYS A 18 23.18 3.95 -6.37
C LYS A 18 22.10 4.62 -7.24
N PRO A 19 22.39 4.93 -8.51
CA PRO A 19 21.37 5.30 -9.48
C PRO A 19 20.42 4.11 -9.68
N GLY A 20 19.11 4.37 -9.66
CA GLY A 20 18.10 3.31 -9.59
C GLY A 20 16.69 3.81 -9.84
N GLY A 21 15.77 2.87 -10.06
CA GLY A 21 14.33 3.10 -9.95
C GLY A 21 13.71 2.09 -8.96
N ILE A 22 12.52 2.43 -8.49
CA ILE A 22 11.76 1.63 -7.53
C ILE A 22 10.60 0.98 -8.31
N ALA A 23 10.58 -0.35 -8.35
CA ALA A 23 9.38 -1.07 -8.70
C ALA A 23 8.44 -1.01 -7.50
N TYR A 24 7.33 -0.31 -7.65
CA TYR A 24 6.34 -0.12 -6.62
C TYR A 24 5.14 -1.02 -6.87
N HIS A 25 4.85 -1.86 -5.86
CA HIS A 25 3.82 -2.89 -5.93
C HIS A 25 2.68 -2.55 -4.98
N HIS A 26 1.45 -2.66 -5.47
CA HIS A 26 0.27 -2.74 -4.62
C HIS A 26 -0.05 -4.20 -4.38
N ILE A 27 0.05 -4.64 -3.13
CA ILE A 27 -0.15 -6.05 -2.78
C ILE A 27 -1.49 -6.17 -2.07
N SER A 28 -2.32 -7.08 -2.57
CA SER A 28 -3.61 -7.44 -2.00
C SER A 28 -3.44 -8.22 -0.71
N ASP A 29 -4.49 -8.27 0.10
CA ASP A 29 -4.51 -9.17 1.25
C ASP A 29 -4.42 -10.65 0.86
N ALA A 30 -4.83 -10.98 -0.37
CA ALA A 30 -4.63 -12.29 -1.00
C ALA A 30 -3.20 -12.53 -1.52
N TYR A 31 -2.21 -11.77 -1.07
CA TYR A 31 -0.77 -11.94 -1.37
C TYR A 31 -0.35 -11.71 -2.83
N ILE A 32 -1.27 -11.39 -3.74
CA ILE A 32 -0.99 -11.05 -5.14
C ILE A 32 -0.70 -9.56 -5.34
N ALA A 33 0.15 -9.23 -6.30
CA ALA A 33 0.32 -7.84 -6.76
C ALA A 33 -0.81 -7.43 -7.71
N LEU A 34 -1.51 -6.34 -7.38
CA LEU A 34 -2.59 -5.77 -8.19
C LEU A 34 -2.05 -4.80 -9.24
N PHE A 35 -1.10 -3.94 -8.83
CA PHE A 35 -0.49 -2.94 -9.69
C PHE A 35 1.01 -2.92 -9.48
N THR A 36 1.74 -2.76 -10.58
CA THR A 36 3.18 -2.55 -10.58
C THR A 36 3.50 -1.33 -11.40
N HIS A 37 4.16 -0.36 -10.79
CA HIS A 37 4.66 0.84 -11.45
C HIS A 37 6.17 0.96 -11.26
N PHE A 38 6.87 1.31 -12.32
CA PHE A 38 8.27 1.73 -12.20
C PHE A 38 8.32 3.22 -11.89
N ILE A 39 8.85 3.56 -10.71
CA ILE A 39 8.90 4.93 -10.20
C ILE A 39 10.36 5.37 -10.10
N PRO A 40 10.72 6.59 -10.56
CA PRO A 40 12.05 7.14 -10.31
C PRO A 40 12.35 7.29 -8.82
N CYS A 41 13.61 7.07 -8.41
CA CYS A 41 14.01 7.34 -7.03
C CYS A 41 13.74 8.81 -6.67
N GLY A 42 13.30 9.09 -5.44
CA GLY A 42 13.01 10.47 -4.97
C GLY A 42 11.58 10.98 -5.26
N VAL A 43 10.80 10.24 -6.06
CA VAL A 43 9.36 10.50 -6.23
C VAL A 43 8.59 9.91 -5.04
N TRP A 44 7.55 10.62 -4.63
CA TRP A 44 6.80 10.31 -3.43
C TRP A 44 5.83 9.15 -3.71
N GLU A 45 6.09 7.97 -3.14
CA GLU A 45 5.38 6.71 -3.45
C GLU A 45 3.86 6.81 -3.33
N ALA A 46 3.37 7.55 -2.33
CA ALA A 46 1.95 7.65 -2.08
C ALA A 46 1.18 8.49 -3.11
N VAL A 47 1.88 9.09 -4.07
CA VAL A 47 1.29 9.61 -5.31
C VAL A 47 0.76 8.47 -6.18
N TYR A 48 1.54 7.41 -6.29
CA TYR A 48 1.22 6.24 -7.10
C TYR A 48 0.22 5.34 -6.40
N ILE A 49 0.07 5.47 -5.07
CA ILE A 49 -1.01 4.82 -4.32
C ILE A 49 -2.36 5.18 -4.92
N ILE A 50 -2.66 6.47 -4.92
CA ILE A 50 -3.96 6.98 -5.36
C ILE A 50 -4.17 6.69 -6.85
N GLU A 51 -3.13 6.85 -7.66
CA GLU A 51 -3.24 6.54 -9.09
C GLU A 51 -3.53 5.06 -9.34
N GLY A 52 -2.85 4.15 -8.65
CA GLY A 52 -3.08 2.70 -8.77
C GLY A 52 -4.50 2.32 -8.37
N LEU A 53 -5.01 2.88 -7.27
CA LEU A 53 -6.40 2.63 -6.82
C LEU A 53 -7.44 3.12 -7.83
N LEU A 54 -7.25 4.31 -8.39
CA LEU A 54 -8.21 4.88 -9.35
C LEU A 54 -8.17 4.20 -10.71
N LYS A 55 -7.03 3.61 -11.09
CA LYS A 55 -6.87 2.84 -12.34
C LYS A 55 -7.17 1.35 -12.15
N ASN A 56 -7.66 0.95 -10.98
CA ASN A 56 -7.98 -0.44 -10.71
C ASN A 56 -9.18 -0.90 -11.54
N THR A 57 -8.93 -1.83 -12.46
CA THR A 57 -9.96 -2.47 -13.28
C THR A 57 -10.32 -3.88 -12.81
N SER A 58 -9.72 -4.34 -11.71
CA SER A 58 -10.09 -5.62 -11.10
C SER A 58 -11.41 -5.50 -10.33
N GLU A 59 -12.00 -6.64 -9.99
CA GLU A 59 -13.22 -6.70 -9.16
C GLU A 59 -12.95 -6.32 -7.69
N LEU A 60 -11.69 -6.19 -7.28
CA LEU A 60 -11.32 -5.84 -5.91
C LEU A 60 -11.61 -4.36 -5.64
N THR A 61 -12.33 -4.10 -4.55
CA THR A 61 -12.67 -2.76 -4.06
C THR A 61 -11.91 -2.46 -2.77
N PRO A 62 -10.62 -2.06 -2.86
CA PRO A 62 -9.82 -1.78 -1.67
C PRO A 62 -10.42 -0.60 -0.89
N THR A 63 -10.69 -0.81 0.40
CA THR A 63 -11.17 0.24 1.31
C THR A 63 -10.05 0.82 2.17
N THR A 64 -9.00 0.02 2.42
CA THR A 64 -7.87 0.37 3.28
C THR A 64 -6.58 0.19 2.49
N VAL A 65 -5.64 1.13 2.64
CA VAL A 65 -4.34 1.04 1.98
C VAL A 65 -3.20 1.24 2.95
N HIS A 66 -2.34 0.24 3.03
CA HIS A 66 -1.11 0.28 3.80
C HIS A 66 0.02 0.91 2.97
N ALA A 67 0.77 1.83 3.59
CA ALA A 67 1.87 2.54 2.95
C ALA A 67 3.11 2.58 3.86
N ASP A 68 4.32 2.70 3.30
CA ASP A 68 5.51 3.00 4.12
C ASP A 68 5.42 4.44 4.68
N THR A 69 6.32 4.76 5.62
CA THR A 69 6.48 6.02 6.34
C THR A 69 6.42 7.26 5.45
N GLN A 70 6.82 7.14 4.18
CA GLN A 70 6.72 8.24 3.21
C GLN A 70 5.28 8.66 2.92
N GLY A 71 4.28 7.79 3.10
CA GLY A 71 2.85 8.09 2.91
C GLY A 71 2.24 9.09 3.90
N GLN A 72 2.98 9.59 4.90
CA GLN A 72 2.43 10.42 5.97
C GLN A 72 2.15 11.91 5.62
N SER A 73 2.13 12.29 4.34
CA SER A 73 1.88 13.69 3.99
C SER A 73 0.43 14.08 4.23
N PHE A 74 0.20 15.26 4.82
CA PHE A 74 -1.15 15.75 5.09
C PHE A 74 -2.04 15.79 3.84
N PRO A 75 -1.59 16.34 2.68
CA PRO A 75 -2.44 16.38 1.50
C PRO A 75 -2.95 15.02 1.05
N VAL A 76 -2.19 13.95 1.31
CA VAL A 76 -2.56 12.61 0.85
C VAL A 76 -3.46 11.88 1.82
N PHE A 77 -3.33 12.12 3.12
CA PHE A 77 -4.38 11.75 4.07
C PHE A 77 -5.72 12.40 3.70
N ALA A 78 -5.71 13.70 3.38
CA ALA A 78 -6.93 14.37 2.92
C ALA A 78 -7.45 13.79 1.61
N PHE A 79 -6.57 13.58 0.64
CA PHE A 79 -6.96 13.06 -0.67
C PHE A 79 -7.54 11.65 -0.60
N ALA A 80 -6.88 10.74 0.12
CA ALA A 80 -7.37 9.39 0.36
C ALA A 80 -8.75 9.41 1.01
N ARG A 81 -8.94 10.22 2.05
CA ARG A 81 -10.23 10.33 2.74
C ARG A 81 -11.34 10.87 1.82
N LEU A 82 -11.05 11.89 1.00
CA LEU A 82 -12.02 12.44 0.06
C LEU A 82 -12.41 11.46 -1.05
N LEU A 83 -11.53 10.52 -1.38
CA LEU A 83 -11.82 9.45 -2.33
C LEU A 83 -12.45 8.20 -1.70
N GLY A 84 -12.62 8.19 -0.37
CA GLY A 84 -13.25 7.08 0.35
C GLY A 84 -12.30 5.95 0.76
N PHE A 85 -10.99 6.20 0.79
CA PHE A 85 -9.99 5.23 1.21
C PHE A 85 -9.39 5.59 2.57
N ASP A 86 -9.22 4.59 3.42
CA ASP A 86 -8.51 4.72 4.69
C ASP A 86 -7.01 4.46 4.48
N LEU A 87 -6.19 5.51 4.58
CA LEU A 87 -4.74 5.41 4.47
C LEU A 87 -4.14 5.01 5.82
N MET A 88 -3.44 3.87 5.85
CA MET A 88 -2.85 3.25 7.03
C MET A 88 -1.33 3.15 6.89
N PRO A 89 -0.58 4.27 6.91
CA PRO A 89 0.85 4.20 6.77
C PRO A 89 1.49 3.59 8.02
N ARG A 90 2.64 2.94 7.86
CA ARG A 90 3.48 2.55 8.99
C ARG A 90 3.91 3.80 9.76
N ILE A 91 3.53 3.87 11.03
CA ILE A 91 3.87 4.98 11.92
C ILE A 91 5.12 4.61 12.72
N ARG A 92 6.27 5.14 12.31
CA ARG A 92 7.51 5.10 13.10
C ARG A 92 7.62 6.36 13.97
N ASN A 93 8.22 6.23 15.15
CA ASN A 93 8.49 7.33 16.07
C ASN A 93 7.28 8.26 16.30
N TRP A 94 6.12 7.68 16.61
CA TRP A 94 4.87 8.44 16.82
C TRP A 94 4.98 9.57 17.84
N LYS A 95 5.93 9.47 18.79
CA LYS A 95 6.22 10.47 19.81
C LYS A 95 6.74 11.79 19.23
N ASP A 96 7.36 11.74 18.05
CA ASP A 96 7.91 12.91 17.36
C ASP A 96 6.88 13.57 16.44
N LEU A 97 5.68 12.99 16.32
CA LEU A 97 4.63 13.47 15.43
C LEU A 97 3.71 14.46 16.15
N THR A 98 3.43 15.58 15.49
CA THR A 98 2.52 16.61 16.02
C THR A 98 1.06 16.20 15.83
N PHE A 99 0.30 16.20 16.92
CA PHE A 99 -1.15 16.05 16.93
C PHE A 99 -1.81 17.43 16.89
N TYR A 100 -3.02 17.50 16.34
CA TYR A 100 -3.74 18.76 16.16
C TYR A 100 -5.05 18.80 16.96
N ARG A 101 -5.33 19.94 17.57
CA ARG A 101 -6.50 20.15 18.42
C ARG A 101 -7.66 20.72 17.59
N PRO A 102 -8.91 20.38 17.92
CA PRO A 102 -10.05 20.96 17.23
C PRO A 102 -10.25 22.44 17.58
N THR A 103 -9.91 22.85 18.81
CA THR A 103 -10.03 24.24 19.28
C THR A 103 -8.83 24.63 20.14
N LYS A 104 -8.66 25.93 20.40
CA LYS A 104 -7.59 26.44 21.29
C LYS A 104 -7.78 26.02 22.75
N GLN A 105 -9.02 25.77 23.15
CA GLN A 105 -9.43 25.45 24.52
C GLN A 105 -9.48 23.93 24.78
N ALA A 106 -9.31 23.10 23.74
CA ALA A 106 -9.32 21.66 23.90
C ALA A 106 -8.06 21.22 24.65
N GLU A 107 -8.23 20.67 25.85
CA GLU A 107 -7.18 20.09 26.68
C GLU A 107 -7.51 18.64 27.00
N TYR A 108 -6.49 17.78 27.01
CA TYR A 108 -6.67 16.35 27.16
C TYR A 108 -5.88 15.80 28.34
N VAL A 109 -6.60 15.24 29.32
CA VAL A 109 -5.98 14.60 30.48
C VAL A 109 -5.07 13.46 30.00
N HIS A 110 -3.83 13.43 30.49
CA HIS A 110 -2.78 12.43 30.21
C HIS A 110 -2.10 12.46 28.83
N ILE A 111 -2.72 13.03 27.80
CA ILE A 111 -2.16 13.03 26.43
C ILE A 111 -1.90 14.43 25.86
N ASP A 112 -2.12 15.48 26.65
CA ASP A 112 -1.98 16.88 26.20
C ASP A 112 -0.62 17.17 25.55
N ALA A 113 0.45 16.57 26.09
CA ALA A 113 1.81 16.70 25.59
C ALA A 113 1.97 16.28 24.11
N LEU A 114 1.11 15.39 23.58
CA LEU A 114 1.14 14.96 22.18
C LEU A 114 0.73 16.08 21.20
N PHE A 115 -0.06 17.04 21.68
CA PHE A 115 -0.59 18.15 20.90
C PHE A 115 0.30 19.41 20.98
N GLY A 116 1.41 19.33 21.71
CA GLY A 116 2.31 20.45 21.96
C GLY A 116 1.73 21.49 22.94
N GLU A 117 2.29 22.70 22.93
CA GLU A 117 1.87 23.79 23.82
C GLU A 117 0.37 24.11 23.70
N SER A 118 -0.27 24.41 24.83
CA SER A 118 -1.69 24.78 24.87
C SER A 118 -1.99 25.99 23.96
N GLY A 119 -3.11 25.93 23.24
CA GLY A 119 -3.49 26.94 22.25
C GLY A 119 -2.73 26.91 20.91
N ARG A 120 -1.74 26.02 20.72
CA ARG A 120 -1.08 25.77 19.42
C ARG A 120 -1.64 24.55 18.70
N ASN A 121 -1.20 24.34 17.46
CA ASN A 121 -1.58 23.21 16.60
C ASN A 121 -3.10 23.04 16.46
N VAL A 122 -3.82 24.14 16.32
CA VAL A 122 -5.27 24.15 16.17
C VAL A 122 -5.65 24.02 14.71
N ILE A 123 -6.65 23.19 14.42
CA ILE A 123 -7.21 23.00 13.09
C ILE A 123 -8.03 24.24 12.72
N ASP A 124 -7.86 24.72 11.48
CA ASP A 124 -8.67 25.79 10.91
C ASP A 124 -9.89 25.19 10.17
N PHE A 125 -10.99 25.01 10.92
CA PHE A 125 -12.24 24.48 10.36
C PHE A 125 -12.93 25.47 9.44
N ASP A 126 -12.84 26.78 9.70
CA ASP A 126 -13.42 27.83 8.84
C ASP A 126 -12.77 27.82 7.46
N LEU A 127 -11.45 27.60 7.39
CA LEU A 127 -10.75 27.40 6.12
C LEU A 127 -11.23 26.15 5.40
N THR A 128 -11.44 25.05 6.14
CA THR A 128 -11.92 23.79 5.55
C THR A 128 -13.34 23.96 4.98
N GLU A 129 -14.23 24.60 5.72
CA GLU A 129 -15.60 24.88 5.29
C GLU A 129 -15.63 25.79 4.05
N SER A 130 -14.89 26.91 4.10
CA SER A 130 -14.83 27.86 2.97
C SER A 130 -14.23 27.26 1.70
N GLN A 131 -13.38 26.24 1.82
CA GLN A 131 -12.74 25.55 0.70
C GLN A 131 -13.39 24.21 0.34
N PHE A 132 -14.47 23.79 1.02
CA PHE A 132 -15.06 22.46 0.86
C PHE A 132 -15.44 22.15 -0.59
N ARG A 133 -16.14 23.08 -1.26
CA ARG A 133 -16.53 22.91 -2.68
C ARG A 133 -15.31 22.76 -3.59
N HIS A 134 -14.22 23.47 -3.30
CA HIS A 134 -12.97 23.38 -4.07
C HIS A 134 -12.29 22.03 -3.87
N LEU A 135 -12.18 21.57 -2.61
CA LEU A 135 -11.64 20.26 -2.26
C LEU A 135 -12.39 19.12 -2.98
N MET A 136 -13.72 19.14 -2.90
CA MET A 136 -14.57 18.15 -3.57
C MET A 136 -14.44 18.19 -5.08
N ARG A 137 -14.42 19.39 -5.69
CA ARG A 137 -14.22 19.54 -7.14
C ARG A 137 -12.89 18.93 -7.59
N VAL A 138 -11.81 19.16 -6.84
CA VAL A 138 -10.50 18.58 -7.14
C VAL A 138 -10.52 17.06 -7.00
N ALA A 139 -11.06 16.53 -5.90
CA ALA A 139 -11.16 15.09 -5.67
C ALA A 139 -11.97 14.39 -6.78
N VAL A 140 -13.15 14.92 -7.13
CA VAL A 140 -13.98 14.40 -8.22
C VAL A 140 -13.26 14.50 -9.55
N SER A 141 -12.62 15.64 -9.87
CA SER A 141 -11.90 15.81 -11.15
C SER A 141 -10.79 14.78 -11.33
N VAL A 142 -10.13 14.38 -10.25
CA VAL A 142 -9.12 13.31 -10.29
C VAL A 142 -9.76 11.94 -10.37
N ARG A 143 -10.85 11.69 -9.63
CA ARG A 143 -11.60 10.42 -9.70
C ARG A 143 -12.13 10.15 -11.11
N GLU A 144 -12.66 11.17 -11.79
CA GLU A 144 -13.13 11.08 -13.17
C GLU A 144 -11.98 11.09 -14.21
N GLY A 145 -10.71 11.11 -13.77
CA GLY A 145 -9.54 11.08 -14.65
C GLY A 145 -9.25 12.39 -15.41
N ALA A 146 -10.00 13.47 -15.17
CA ALA A 146 -9.80 14.77 -15.82
C ALA A 146 -8.47 15.43 -15.41
N ILE A 147 -7.96 15.11 -14.22
CA ILE A 147 -6.65 15.56 -13.71
C ILE A 147 -5.89 14.36 -13.17
N SER A 148 -4.62 14.21 -13.54
CA SER A 148 -3.75 13.20 -12.94
C SER A 148 -3.50 13.49 -11.45
N SER A 149 -3.77 12.48 -10.60
CA SER A 149 -3.46 12.50 -9.17
C SER A 149 -1.97 12.79 -8.92
N THR A 150 -1.10 12.31 -9.81
CA THR A 150 0.34 12.46 -9.66
C THR A 150 0.84 13.86 -9.92
N LEU A 151 0.32 14.50 -10.96
CA LEU A 151 0.59 15.91 -11.25
C LEU A 151 0.04 16.81 -10.15
N LEU A 152 -1.16 16.52 -9.63
CA LEU A 152 -1.75 17.27 -8.53
C LEU A 152 -0.85 17.21 -7.29
N LEU A 153 -0.52 16.01 -6.81
CA LEU A 153 0.26 15.82 -5.59
C LEU A 153 1.69 16.36 -5.73
N ARG A 154 2.31 16.23 -6.91
CA ARG A 154 3.60 16.86 -7.21
C ARG A 154 3.54 18.39 -7.14
N ARG A 155 2.43 18.99 -7.61
CA ARG A 155 2.19 20.45 -7.52
C ARG A 155 1.86 20.92 -6.11
N LEU A 156 1.19 20.07 -5.32
CA LEU A 156 0.98 20.31 -3.89
C LEU A 156 2.32 20.24 -3.12
N ARG A 157 3.26 19.38 -3.54
CA ARG A 157 4.61 19.27 -2.95
C ARG A 157 5.51 20.48 -3.24
N SER A 158 5.48 21.04 -4.45
CA SER A 158 6.38 22.14 -4.84
C SER A 158 6.13 23.46 -4.10
N GLY A 159 5.10 23.51 -3.24
CA GLY A 159 5.15 24.25 -1.99
C GLY A 159 5.52 25.73 -2.09
N SER A 160 4.64 26.55 -2.63
CA SER A 160 4.57 27.94 -2.16
C SER A 160 3.53 28.01 -1.04
N ARG A 161 3.86 28.67 0.08
CA ARG A 161 2.90 29.06 1.13
C ARG A 161 1.71 29.87 0.59
N LYS A 162 1.75 30.27 -0.69
CA LYS A 162 0.70 30.98 -1.42
C LYS A 162 -0.32 30.05 -2.12
N ASN A 163 -0.15 28.73 -2.11
CA ASN A 163 -1.13 27.84 -2.76
C ASN A 163 -2.32 27.55 -1.82
N ALA A 164 -3.44 28.20 -2.08
CA ALA A 164 -4.69 28.01 -1.33
C ALA A 164 -5.16 26.54 -1.34
N THR A 165 -5.00 25.84 -2.47
CA THR A 165 -5.37 24.41 -2.60
C THR A 165 -4.55 23.55 -1.65
N TYR A 166 -3.22 23.74 -1.62
CA TYR A 166 -2.36 23.02 -0.68
C TYR A 166 -2.75 23.27 0.77
N THR A 167 -3.05 24.52 1.11
CA THR A 167 -3.42 24.89 2.48
C THR A 167 -4.71 24.18 2.90
N ALA A 168 -5.73 24.16 2.04
CA ALA A 168 -6.98 23.44 2.30
C ALA A 168 -6.77 21.93 2.49
N PHE A 169 -6.04 21.28 1.56
CA PHE A 169 -5.73 19.85 1.66
C PHE A 169 -4.88 19.52 2.90
N ARG A 170 -3.98 20.44 3.29
CA ARG A 170 -3.15 20.27 4.48
C ARG A 170 -4.00 20.31 5.75
N GLU A 171 -4.95 21.23 5.89
CA GLU A 171 -5.79 21.31 7.11
C GLU A 171 -6.66 20.07 7.27
N VAL A 172 -7.34 19.61 6.22
CA VAL A 172 -8.07 18.33 6.25
C VAL A 172 -7.13 17.18 6.62
N GLY A 173 -5.93 17.16 6.03
CA GLY A 173 -4.94 16.13 6.29
C GLY A 173 -4.48 16.08 7.74
N ARG A 174 -4.40 17.23 8.41
CA ARG A 174 -4.06 17.31 9.84
C ARG A 174 -5.13 16.66 10.71
N VAL A 175 -6.41 16.85 10.38
CA VAL A 175 -7.54 16.18 11.05
C VAL A 175 -7.39 14.67 10.91
N ILE A 176 -7.35 14.18 9.67
CA ILE A 176 -7.34 12.74 9.37
C ILE A 176 -6.12 12.05 9.97
N ARG A 177 -4.93 12.65 9.83
CA ARG A 177 -3.71 12.09 10.42
C ARG A 177 -3.77 12.06 11.95
N THR A 178 -4.32 13.08 12.60
CA THR A 178 -4.45 13.10 14.06
C THR A 178 -5.37 11.98 14.54
N VAL A 179 -6.54 11.83 13.90
CA VAL A 179 -7.46 10.71 14.19
C VAL A 179 -6.76 9.37 13.98
N GLN A 180 -6.02 9.23 12.89
CA GLN A 180 -5.30 8.00 12.58
C GLN A 180 -4.22 7.65 13.61
N LEU A 181 -3.48 8.66 14.09
CA LEU A 181 -2.48 8.47 15.13
C LEU A 181 -3.13 8.06 16.45
N LEU A 182 -4.25 8.67 16.82
CA LEU A 182 -4.99 8.29 18.03
C LEU A 182 -5.54 6.86 17.94
N ARG A 183 -6.08 6.47 16.78
CA ARG A 183 -6.47 5.06 16.50
C ARG A 183 -5.28 4.13 16.66
N TYR A 184 -4.15 4.47 16.03
CA TYR A 184 -2.94 3.66 16.12
C TYR A 184 -2.44 3.47 17.56
N LEU A 185 -2.56 4.49 18.42
CA LEU A 185 -2.17 4.40 19.83
C LEU A 185 -3.14 3.59 20.69
N SER A 186 -4.45 3.73 20.44
CA SER A 186 -5.49 3.07 21.23
C SER A 186 -5.77 1.62 20.83
N ASP A 187 -5.61 1.28 19.55
CA ASP A 187 -6.02 -0.01 18.98
C ASP A 187 -4.79 -0.90 18.72
N ALA A 188 -4.57 -1.89 19.59
CA ALA A 188 -3.49 -2.87 19.44
C ALA A 188 -3.68 -3.81 18.23
N PRO A 189 -4.87 -4.38 17.98
CA PRO A 189 -5.18 -5.10 16.74
C PRO A 189 -4.82 -4.32 15.47
N LEU A 190 -5.19 -3.03 15.37
CA LEU A 190 -4.83 -2.18 14.24
C LEU A 190 -3.31 -2.09 14.04
N ARG A 191 -2.54 -1.92 15.11
CA ARG A 191 -1.06 -1.91 15.01
C ARG A 191 -0.50 -3.22 14.47
N ARG A 192 -1.05 -4.36 14.91
CA ARG A 192 -0.65 -5.68 14.41
C ARG A 192 -0.95 -5.81 12.92
N ARG A 193 -2.15 -5.44 12.48
CA ARG A 193 -2.54 -5.45 11.06
C ARG A 193 -1.62 -4.60 10.18
N VAL A 194 -1.33 -3.35 10.58
CA VAL A 194 -0.39 -2.47 9.86
C VAL A 194 1.01 -3.10 9.76
N THR A 195 1.46 -3.78 10.83
CA THR A 195 2.76 -4.45 10.84
C THR A 195 2.77 -5.68 9.93
N ALA A 196 1.73 -6.52 10.00
CA ALA A 196 1.57 -7.70 9.16
C ALA A 196 1.50 -7.33 7.66
N ALA A 197 0.74 -6.29 7.31
CA ALA A 197 0.68 -5.76 5.95
C ALA A 197 2.07 -5.29 5.46
N THR A 198 2.85 -4.62 6.32
CA THR A 198 4.21 -4.21 5.96
C THR A 198 5.11 -5.43 5.72
N ASN A 199 5.06 -6.42 6.60
CA ASN A 199 5.84 -7.65 6.45
C ASN A 199 5.47 -8.40 5.16
N LYS A 200 4.18 -8.41 4.79
CA LYS A 200 3.69 -8.98 3.52
C LYS A 200 4.33 -8.30 2.31
N VAL A 201 4.40 -6.96 2.32
CA VAL A 201 5.07 -6.18 1.26
C VAL A 201 6.57 -6.50 1.19
N GLU A 202 7.25 -6.56 2.33
CA GLU A 202 8.67 -6.91 2.40
C GLU A 202 8.94 -8.33 1.88
N ALA A 203 8.10 -9.31 2.26
CA ALA A 203 8.20 -10.70 1.82
C ALA A 203 7.93 -10.85 0.32
N PHE A 204 6.92 -10.16 -0.22
CA PHE A 204 6.66 -10.13 -1.66
C PHE A 204 7.84 -9.56 -2.43
N ASN A 205 8.45 -8.47 -1.95
CA ASN A 205 9.61 -7.87 -2.61
C ASN A 205 10.79 -8.86 -2.66
N GLY A 206 11.03 -9.58 -1.56
CA GLY A 206 12.05 -10.64 -1.52
C GLY A 206 11.74 -11.79 -2.50
N PHE A 207 10.48 -12.23 -2.54
CA PHE A 207 10.02 -13.29 -3.44
C PHE A 207 10.10 -12.88 -4.92
N SER A 208 9.62 -11.68 -5.27
CA SER A 208 9.70 -11.07 -6.60
C SER A 208 11.15 -10.91 -7.07
N GLN A 209 12.07 -10.53 -6.17
CA GLN A 209 13.51 -10.48 -6.47
C GLN A 209 14.11 -11.87 -6.68
N TRP A 210 13.66 -12.87 -5.92
CA TRP A 210 14.07 -14.26 -6.11
C TRP A 210 13.60 -14.78 -7.48
N ILE A 211 12.37 -14.49 -7.90
CA ILE A 211 11.87 -14.81 -9.25
C ILE A 211 12.67 -14.06 -10.34
N GLY A 212 12.95 -12.77 -10.13
CA GLY A 212 13.69 -11.91 -11.07
C GLY A 212 15.20 -12.16 -11.10
N PHE A 213 15.63 -13.40 -11.33
CA PHE A 213 17.04 -13.82 -11.20
C PHE A 213 17.96 -13.46 -12.37
N GLY A 214 17.39 -13.18 -13.55
CA GLY A 214 18.14 -12.80 -14.74
C GLY A 214 18.97 -11.53 -14.52
N ASN A 215 20.23 -11.52 -14.98
CA ASN A 215 21.18 -10.40 -14.82
C ASN A 215 21.33 -9.86 -13.39
N GLY A 216 21.09 -10.68 -12.36
CA GLY A 216 21.20 -10.25 -10.96
C GLY A 216 20.17 -9.19 -10.54
N GLY A 217 19.05 -9.07 -11.26
CA GLY A 217 18.00 -8.07 -11.00
C GLY A 217 18.33 -6.66 -11.48
N VAL A 218 19.41 -6.47 -12.25
CA VAL A 218 19.79 -5.19 -12.84
C VAL A 218 19.06 -5.03 -14.18
N ILE A 219 18.23 -3.99 -14.30
CA ILE A 219 17.65 -3.63 -15.59
C ILE A 219 18.74 -2.94 -16.41
N THR A 220 19.18 -3.60 -17.47
CA THR A 220 20.27 -3.13 -18.34
C THR A 220 19.83 -2.04 -19.32
N ASP A 221 18.52 -1.86 -19.47
CA ASP A 221 17.94 -0.85 -20.37
C ASP A 221 17.76 0.49 -19.67
N ASN A 222 18.04 1.58 -20.39
CA ASN A 222 17.85 2.95 -19.93
C ASN A 222 16.51 3.56 -20.40
N ASP A 223 15.74 2.85 -21.24
CA ASP A 223 14.40 3.24 -21.65
C ASP A 223 13.38 2.98 -20.52
N PRO A 224 12.66 4.01 -20.04
CA PRO A 224 11.60 3.86 -19.04
C PRO A 224 10.50 2.86 -19.45
N VAL A 225 10.21 2.73 -20.74
CA VAL A 225 9.19 1.80 -21.25
C VAL A 225 9.65 0.36 -21.05
N GLU A 226 10.90 0.05 -21.36
CA GLU A 226 11.46 -1.28 -21.17
C GLU A 226 11.65 -1.63 -19.69
N GLN A 227 11.99 -0.64 -18.86
CA GLN A 227 12.01 -0.78 -17.40
C GLN A 227 10.63 -1.10 -16.84
N GLU A 228 9.58 -0.39 -17.29
CA GLU A 228 8.21 -0.63 -16.88
C GLU A 228 7.71 -2.02 -17.34
N LYS A 229 8.01 -2.42 -18.59
CA LYS A 229 7.70 -3.76 -19.10
C LYS A 229 8.36 -4.84 -18.24
N THR A 230 9.65 -4.70 -17.94
CA THR A 230 10.40 -5.65 -17.12
C THR A 230 9.75 -5.81 -15.75
N ALA A 231 9.41 -4.69 -15.08
CA ALA A 231 8.73 -4.72 -13.79
C ALA A 231 7.35 -5.42 -13.86
N LYS A 232 6.57 -5.13 -14.90
CA LYS A 232 5.24 -5.74 -15.10
C LYS A 232 5.31 -7.24 -15.41
N PHE A 233 6.22 -7.67 -16.28
CA PHE A 233 6.40 -9.09 -16.59
C PHE A 233 6.93 -9.87 -15.39
N ASN A 234 7.85 -9.29 -14.61
CA ASN A 234 8.29 -9.91 -13.36
C ASN A 234 7.13 -10.06 -12.37
N ALA A 235 6.30 -9.03 -12.21
CA ALA A 235 5.13 -9.10 -11.34
C ALA A 235 4.10 -10.13 -11.82
N LEU A 236 3.88 -10.24 -13.14
CA LEU A 236 3.00 -11.26 -13.72
C LEU A 236 3.50 -12.67 -13.41
N LEU A 237 4.78 -12.95 -13.65
CA LEU A 237 5.39 -14.24 -13.33
C LEU A 237 5.32 -14.52 -11.84
N THR A 238 5.61 -13.53 -11.00
CA THR A 238 5.53 -13.64 -9.53
C THR A 238 4.11 -14.03 -9.10
N ASN A 239 3.07 -13.37 -9.62
CA ASN A 239 1.68 -13.71 -9.33
C ASN A 239 1.30 -15.11 -9.81
N ALA A 240 1.78 -15.54 -10.99
CA ALA A 240 1.51 -16.89 -11.49
C ALA A 240 2.08 -17.97 -10.57
N VAL A 241 3.30 -17.74 -10.06
CA VAL A 241 3.94 -18.66 -9.11
C VAL A 241 3.25 -18.63 -7.75
N ILE A 242 2.83 -17.46 -7.26
CA ILE A 242 2.01 -17.34 -6.04
C ILE A 242 0.72 -18.15 -6.17
N PHE A 243 0.05 -18.04 -7.31
CA PHE A 243 -1.18 -18.78 -7.58
C PHE A 243 -0.91 -20.29 -7.58
N HIS A 244 0.16 -20.76 -8.22
CA HIS A 244 0.54 -22.17 -8.20
C HIS A 244 0.83 -22.67 -6.78
N ASN A 245 1.62 -21.93 -6.00
CA ASN A 245 1.90 -22.27 -4.61
C ASN A 245 0.61 -22.33 -3.77
N ALA A 246 -0.35 -21.43 -4.00
CA ALA A 246 -1.64 -21.47 -3.30
C ALA A 246 -2.46 -22.72 -3.64
N LEU A 247 -2.41 -23.18 -4.90
CA LEU A 247 -3.04 -24.44 -5.30
C LEU A 247 -2.39 -25.65 -4.65
N ASP A 248 -1.05 -25.70 -4.64
CA ASP A 248 -0.29 -26.79 -4.00
C ASP A 248 -0.58 -26.86 -2.50
N ILE A 249 -0.61 -25.70 -1.81
CA ILE A 249 -0.98 -25.61 -0.40
C ILE A 249 -2.40 -26.13 -0.20
N ALA A 250 -3.37 -25.70 -1.02
CA ALA A 250 -4.76 -26.14 -0.91
C ALA A 250 -4.90 -27.66 -1.13
N GLU A 251 -4.14 -28.23 -2.06
CA GLU A 251 -4.14 -29.67 -2.31
C GLU A 251 -3.57 -30.47 -1.13
N ILE A 252 -2.44 -30.01 -0.56
CA ILE A 252 -1.85 -30.64 0.63
C ILE A 252 -2.82 -30.58 1.81
N VAL A 253 -3.50 -29.45 2.02
CA VAL A 253 -4.48 -29.33 3.10
C VAL A 253 -5.64 -30.31 2.91
N ARG A 254 -6.18 -30.44 1.68
CA ARG A 254 -7.23 -31.43 1.39
C ARG A 254 -6.77 -32.85 1.65
N GLN A 255 -5.55 -33.21 1.22
CA GLN A 255 -4.97 -34.54 1.49
C GLN A 255 -4.87 -34.81 2.99
N LEU A 256 -4.40 -33.84 3.78
CA LEU A 256 -4.33 -33.97 5.25
C LEU A 256 -5.73 -34.15 5.87
N GLN A 257 -6.73 -33.43 5.38
CA GLN A 257 -8.12 -33.59 5.83
C GLN A 257 -8.68 -34.98 5.48
N GLU A 258 -8.38 -35.50 4.29
CA GLU A 258 -8.76 -36.86 3.87
C GLU A 258 -8.09 -37.95 4.73
N GLU A 259 -6.85 -37.71 5.18
CA GLU A 259 -6.14 -38.55 6.14
C GLU A 259 -6.71 -38.47 7.57
N GLY A 260 -7.63 -37.54 7.83
CA GLY A 260 -8.31 -37.37 9.11
C GLY A 260 -7.66 -36.35 10.04
N TRP A 261 -6.76 -35.49 9.55
CA TRP A 261 -6.20 -34.38 10.33
C TRP A 261 -7.18 -33.20 10.37
N GLU A 262 -7.42 -32.68 11.58
CA GLU A 262 -8.09 -31.39 11.76
C GLU A 262 -7.08 -30.26 11.53
N ILE A 263 -7.44 -29.29 10.68
CA ILE A 263 -6.59 -28.17 10.31
C ILE A 263 -7.17 -26.89 10.93
N ASP A 264 -6.43 -26.28 11.85
CA ASP A 264 -6.83 -25.01 12.45
C ASP A 264 -6.62 -23.86 11.44
N PRO A 265 -7.63 -22.99 11.22
CA PRO A 265 -7.47 -21.81 10.38
C PRO A 265 -6.31 -20.90 10.83
N GLU A 266 -6.00 -20.83 12.14
CA GLU A 266 -4.85 -20.07 12.65
C GLU A 266 -3.53 -20.62 12.13
N ASP A 267 -3.38 -21.94 12.00
CA ASP A 267 -2.15 -22.55 11.46
C ASP A 267 -1.94 -22.15 10.00
N LEU A 268 -3.00 -22.19 9.19
CA LEU A 268 -2.95 -21.75 7.79
C LEU A 268 -2.67 -20.25 7.65
N ALA A 269 -3.12 -19.42 8.60
CA ALA A 269 -2.86 -17.97 8.59
C ALA A 269 -1.35 -17.63 8.75
N HIS A 270 -0.54 -18.56 9.25
CA HIS A 270 0.92 -18.41 9.34
C HIS A 270 1.66 -18.84 8.07
N ILE A 271 0.97 -19.46 7.10
CA ILE A 271 1.55 -19.91 5.84
C ILE A 271 1.45 -18.79 4.82
N SER A 272 2.56 -18.49 4.15
CA SER A 272 2.58 -17.56 3.01
C SER A 272 2.75 -18.33 1.71
N PRO A 273 2.12 -17.91 0.60
CA PRO A 273 2.32 -18.52 -0.72
C PRO A 273 3.66 -18.13 -1.36
N TYR A 274 4.60 -17.55 -0.62
CA TYR A 274 5.92 -17.11 -1.10
C TYR A 274 7.01 -18.18 -0.91
N LEU A 275 6.62 -19.46 -0.89
CA LEU A 275 7.53 -20.60 -0.74
C LEU A 275 8.40 -20.78 -2.00
N THR A 276 9.68 -21.06 -1.80
CA THR A 276 10.67 -21.17 -2.90
C THR A 276 11.37 -22.51 -2.99
N GLU A 277 11.41 -23.29 -1.91
CA GLU A 277 12.27 -24.48 -1.81
C GLU A 277 11.89 -25.60 -2.79
N HIS A 278 10.58 -25.75 -3.08
CA HIS A 278 10.06 -26.76 -4.00
C HIS A 278 10.16 -26.33 -5.48
N ILE A 279 10.45 -25.06 -5.76
CA ILE A 279 10.46 -24.51 -7.11
C ILE A 279 11.83 -24.67 -7.77
N ARG A 280 11.87 -25.32 -8.93
CA ARG A 280 13.09 -25.47 -9.76
C ARG A 280 13.40 -24.18 -10.54
N ARG A 281 13.90 -23.16 -9.84
CA ARG A 281 14.26 -21.84 -10.41
C ARG A 281 15.18 -21.90 -11.65
N PHE A 282 16.14 -22.83 -11.67
CA PHE A 282 17.10 -23.02 -12.76
C PHE A 282 16.83 -24.30 -13.57
N GLY A 283 15.60 -24.81 -13.52
CA GLY A 283 15.22 -26.06 -14.17
C GLY A 283 15.11 -25.97 -15.69
N GLU A 284 14.79 -27.11 -16.30
CA GLU A 284 14.42 -27.19 -17.71
C GLU A 284 12.97 -26.77 -17.88
N TYR A 285 12.73 -25.74 -18.69
CA TYR A 285 11.40 -25.28 -19.06
C TYR A 285 10.97 -25.98 -20.35
N SER A 286 10.12 -27.01 -20.22
CA SER A 286 9.62 -27.75 -21.39
C SER A 286 8.69 -26.86 -22.22
N THR A 287 9.04 -26.66 -23.49
CA THR A 287 8.19 -25.93 -24.46
C THR A 287 7.21 -26.85 -25.18
N HIS A 288 7.30 -28.16 -24.96
CA HIS A 288 6.44 -29.16 -25.61
C HIS A 288 5.01 -29.19 -25.05
N GLU A 289 4.81 -28.66 -23.85
CA GLU A 289 3.54 -28.74 -23.11
C GLU A 289 2.76 -27.40 -23.09
N LEU A 290 3.21 -26.40 -23.86
CA LEU A 290 2.58 -25.07 -23.91
C LEU A 290 1.12 -25.09 -24.41
N GLY A 291 0.67 -26.18 -25.04
CA GLY A 291 -0.70 -26.37 -25.51
C GLY A 291 -1.59 -27.18 -24.57
N ILE A 292 -1.07 -27.67 -23.44
CA ILE A 292 -1.87 -28.43 -22.48
C ILE A 292 -2.71 -27.46 -21.66
N GLN A 293 -4.02 -27.64 -21.72
CA GLN A 293 -4.92 -26.91 -20.84
C GLN A 293 -4.79 -27.48 -19.43
N PRO A 294 -4.50 -26.65 -18.41
CA PRO A 294 -4.47 -27.11 -17.03
C PRO A 294 -5.82 -27.70 -16.64
N GLU A 295 -5.81 -28.68 -15.74
CA GLU A 295 -7.04 -29.16 -15.12
C GLU A 295 -7.76 -28.01 -14.41
N ALA A 296 -9.09 -28.13 -14.31
CA ALA A 296 -9.87 -27.18 -13.54
C ALA A 296 -9.42 -27.26 -12.08
N TYR A 297 -9.03 -26.13 -11.51
CA TYR A 297 -8.67 -26.07 -10.09
C TYR A 297 -9.93 -26.01 -9.23
N ASP A 298 -9.87 -26.62 -8.04
CA ASP A 298 -10.90 -26.47 -7.01
C ASP A 298 -10.49 -25.36 -6.03
N PRO A 299 -11.17 -24.20 -6.02
CA PRO A 299 -10.89 -23.12 -5.08
C PRO A 299 -11.43 -23.40 -3.67
N HIS A 300 -12.22 -24.46 -3.48
CA HIS A 300 -12.82 -24.76 -2.19
C HIS A 300 -11.82 -25.42 -1.24
N LEU A 301 -11.87 -24.98 0.01
CA LEU A 301 -11.13 -25.54 1.13
C LEU A 301 -12.10 -25.62 2.31
N ASP A 302 -12.26 -26.81 2.89
CA ASP A 302 -13.20 -27.05 3.99
C ASP A 302 -12.58 -26.62 5.33
N VAL A 303 -12.24 -25.33 5.44
CA VAL A 303 -11.67 -24.70 6.63
C VAL A 303 -12.45 -23.42 6.91
N ASP A 304 -12.92 -23.25 8.15
CA ASP A 304 -13.69 -22.09 8.56
C ASP A 304 -12.78 -20.91 8.97
N PHE A 305 -12.60 -19.96 8.04
CA PHE A 305 -11.84 -18.73 8.29
C PHE A 305 -12.66 -17.57 8.89
N THR A 306 -13.93 -17.78 9.27
CA THR A 306 -14.81 -16.69 9.75
C THR A 306 -14.23 -15.95 10.97
N GLN A 307 -13.67 -16.69 11.93
CA GLN A 307 -13.08 -16.13 13.15
C GLN A 307 -11.90 -15.19 12.88
N LEU A 308 -11.16 -15.40 11.78
CA LEU A 308 -10.05 -14.53 11.39
C LEU A 308 -10.54 -13.28 10.67
N ARG A 309 -11.63 -13.38 9.89
CA ARG A 309 -12.22 -12.24 9.17
C ARG A 309 -12.83 -11.20 10.10
N ASP A 310 -13.42 -11.62 11.21
CA ASP A 310 -14.03 -10.71 12.19
C ASP A 310 -13.00 -9.93 13.03
N GLN A 311 -11.78 -10.46 13.19
CA GLN A 311 -10.66 -9.73 13.80
C GLN A 311 -10.11 -8.63 12.87
N ASP A 312 -10.37 -8.73 11.57
CA ASP A 312 -9.90 -7.80 10.55
C ASP A 312 -10.89 -6.68 10.20
N GLN A 313 -12.11 -6.70 10.75
CA GLN A 313 -13.01 -5.56 10.57
C GLN A 313 -12.54 -4.35 11.39
N PRO A 314 -12.45 -3.14 10.81
CA PRO A 314 -12.32 -1.94 11.61
C PRO A 314 -13.55 -1.84 12.53
N THR A 315 -13.36 -1.63 13.83
CA THR A 315 -14.44 -1.19 14.74
C THR A 315 -15.22 -0.08 14.04
N GLU A 316 -16.51 -0.28 13.81
CA GLU A 316 -17.40 0.73 13.24
C GLU A 316 -17.19 2.05 13.99
N GLY A 317 -16.65 3.04 13.29
CA GLY A 317 -16.13 4.27 13.89
C GLY A 317 -16.53 5.49 13.09
N PHE A 318 -17.74 5.97 13.36
CA PHE A 318 -18.30 7.30 13.07
C PHE A 318 -18.56 7.67 11.60
N SER A 319 -19.70 7.18 11.09
CA SER A 319 -20.53 7.89 10.09
C SER A 319 -21.65 8.73 10.74
N THR A 320 -21.72 8.78 12.06
CA THR A 320 -22.79 9.48 12.80
C THR A 320 -22.21 10.52 13.73
N ALA A 321 -21.91 11.68 13.18
CA ALA A 321 -22.07 12.95 13.87
C ALA A 321 -22.39 13.98 12.78
N ALA A 322 -23.65 14.43 12.80
CA ALA A 322 -24.18 15.54 12.01
C ALA A 322 -23.46 16.85 12.35
#